data_AF-A0A2E6SUB9-F1
#
_entry.id   AF-A0A2E6SUB9-F1
#
_cell.length_a   1.000
_cell.length_b   1.000
_cell.length_c   1.000
_cell.angle_alpha   90.00
_cell.angle_beta   90.00
_cell.angle_gamma   90.00
#
_symmetry.space_group_name_H-M   'P 1'
#
loop_
_entity.id
_entity.type
_entity.pdbx_description
1 polymer ?
#
loop_
_entity_poly.entity_id
_entity_poly.type
_entity_poly.pdbx_seq_one_letter_code
_entity_poly.pdbx_strand_id
1 'polypeptide(L)'
;MRCAFVFAISFLGMACSNPSDISFINQQLDREIQLTNKHIITEINMLQNAYSNGVGTMTKDLFEELYLNSEKMIVLYCAIVDSAEKVSNKKEDITRCFSHHIDLIVRFMNNDGNDQNNYIASNALANFFNNESSSDLSDCQEFINNALSQDNEDLNSVQFKMMFAQLKNLEYQTWHYFNLAISGEGAMMNEFRGILGFDEQTILAGDTIKGTIFCDAYGKNNIMKYYIGTIDWEMFEKKKNICFKPGEKTKIPIIGEYQTIEPEFRGQFFHCPSKIGFESIEGVIEVKSPQAIFYVPFKKTFQVHKKVPEYFLSE
;
A
#
# COMPACT_ATOMS: atom_id res chain seq x y z
N MET A 1 0.18 -14.68 9.55
CA MET A 1 1.42 -14.64 10.33
C MET A 1 1.12 -13.98 11.69
N ARG A 2 0.51 -14.71 12.64
CA ARG A 2 -0.18 -14.17 13.84
C ARG A 2 0.53 -14.45 15.19
N CYS A 3 1.81 -14.83 15.20
CA CYS A 3 2.42 -15.46 16.38
C CYS A 3 3.55 -14.71 17.09
N ALA A 4 3.75 -13.40 16.89
CA ALA A 4 4.85 -12.67 17.56
C ALA A 4 4.42 -11.67 18.66
N PHE A 5 3.13 -11.35 18.80
CA PHE A 5 2.74 -10.02 19.30
C PHE A 5 2.32 -9.90 20.78
N VAL A 6 2.72 -10.80 21.67
CA VAL A 6 2.32 -10.75 23.10
C VAL A 6 3.50 -10.88 24.07
N PHE A 7 4.68 -10.31 23.76
CA PHE A 7 5.87 -10.49 24.60
C PHE A 7 6.20 -9.34 25.56
N ALA A 8 5.60 -8.16 25.44
CA ALA A 8 5.99 -6.99 26.24
C ALA A 8 5.28 -6.86 27.62
N ILE A 9 4.08 -7.42 27.79
CA ILE A 9 3.25 -7.13 28.97
C ILE A 9 3.64 -7.96 30.21
N SER A 10 4.40 -9.06 30.06
CA SER A 10 4.72 -9.96 31.18
C SER A 10 6.02 -9.63 31.92
N PHE A 11 6.85 -8.69 31.43
CA PHE A 11 8.22 -8.51 31.96
C PHE A 11 8.40 -7.40 33.00
N LEU A 12 7.43 -6.47 33.13
CA LEU A 12 7.46 -5.44 34.17
C LEU A 12 7.42 -6.02 35.60
N GLY A 13 6.95 -7.26 35.77
CA GLY A 13 6.99 -7.97 37.06
C GLY A 13 8.32 -8.67 37.39
N MET A 14 9.23 -8.87 36.41
CA MET A 14 10.45 -9.66 36.61
C MET A 14 11.72 -8.82 36.77
N ALA A 15 11.73 -7.55 36.33
CA ALA A 15 12.91 -6.67 36.44
C ALA A 15 13.24 -6.24 37.88
N CYS A 16 12.43 -6.60 38.88
CA CYS A 16 12.57 -6.12 40.26
C CYS A 16 13.49 -6.97 41.17
N SER A 17 14.28 -7.93 40.67
CA SER A 17 15.07 -8.77 41.61
C SER A 17 16.45 -9.28 41.21
N ASN A 18 16.92 -9.20 39.96
CA ASN A 18 18.28 -9.68 39.63
C ASN A 18 18.95 -8.96 38.43
N PRO A 19 20.25 -8.58 38.54
CA PRO A 19 21.03 -8.01 37.43
C PRO A 19 21.17 -8.94 36.20
N SER A 20 21.08 -10.25 36.41
CA SER A 20 21.06 -11.24 35.32
C SER A 20 19.84 -11.10 34.41
N ASP A 21 18.73 -10.59 34.95
CA ASP A 21 17.47 -10.46 34.22
C ASP A 21 17.50 -9.23 33.30
N ILE A 22 18.17 -8.14 33.71
CA ILE A 22 18.33 -6.92 32.89
C ILE A 22 19.17 -7.19 31.64
N SER A 23 20.28 -7.93 31.77
CA SER A 23 21.13 -8.29 30.63
C SER A 23 20.38 -9.16 29.61
N PHE A 24 19.60 -10.14 30.10
CA PHE A 24 18.75 -10.97 29.25
C PHE A 24 17.66 -10.16 28.54
N ILE A 25 16.96 -9.27 29.26
CA ILE A 25 15.94 -8.38 28.70
C ILE A 25 16.53 -7.52 27.59
N ASN A 26 17.70 -6.90 27.83
CA ASN A 26 18.39 -6.08 26.83
C ASN A 26 18.71 -6.87 25.56
N GLN A 27 19.20 -8.11 25.69
CA GLN A 27 19.49 -8.96 24.52
C GLN A 27 18.23 -9.33 23.74
N GLN A 28 17.10 -9.58 24.41
CA GLN A 28 15.84 -9.85 23.71
C GLN A 28 15.34 -8.62 22.96
N LEU A 29 15.39 -7.44 23.58
CA LEU A 29 15.00 -6.19 22.96
C LEU A 29 15.88 -5.86 21.74
N ASP A 30 17.20 -6.06 21.83
CA ASP A 30 18.11 -5.85 20.70
C ASP A 30 17.75 -6.76 19.52
N ARG A 31 17.45 -8.04 19.80
CA ARG A 31 17.03 -8.98 18.79
C ARG A 31 15.70 -8.58 18.14
N GLU A 32 14.73 -8.15 18.94
CA GLU A 32 13.43 -7.68 18.47
C GLU A 32 13.58 -6.46 17.57
N ILE A 33 14.33 -5.44 18.01
CA ILE A 33 14.61 -4.23 17.24
C ILE A 33 15.27 -4.58 15.90
N GLN A 34 16.28 -5.46 15.91
CA GLN A 34 16.97 -5.89 14.69
C GLN A 34 16.02 -6.60 13.70
N LEU A 35 15.19 -7.52 14.19
CA LEU A 35 14.22 -8.24 13.36
C LEU A 35 13.17 -7.30 12.79
N THR A 36 12.57 -6.44 13.62
CA THR A 36 11.57 -5.46 13.21
C THR A 36 12.13 -4.47 12.20
N ASN A 37 13.35 -3.95 12.40
CA ASN A 37 14.02 -3.08 11.42
C ASN A 37 14.22 -3.76 10.06
N LYS A 38 14.59 -5.05 10.05
CA LYS A 38 14.72 -5.80 8.78
C LYS A 38 13.38 -5.88 8.03
N HIS A 39 12.28 -6.07 8.74
CA HIS A 39 10.95 -6.08 8.15
C HIS A 39 10.54 -4.70 7.63
N ILE A 40 10.78 -3.65 8.41
CA ILE A 40 10.53 -2.25 8.01
C ILE A 40 11.26 -1.90 6.72
N ILE A 41 12.54 -2.24 6.59
CA ILE A 41 13.32 -2.02 5.36
C ILE A 41 12.66 -2.71 4.15
N THR A 42 12.12 -3.91 4.35
CA THR A 42 11.43 -4.65 3.28
C THR A 42 10.18 -3.91 2.82
N GLU A 43 9.36 -3.44 3.78
CA GLU A 43 8.14 -2.68 3.50
C GLU A 43 8.45 -1.33 2.81
N ILE A 44 9.42 -0.56 3.33
CA ILE A 44 9.85 0.71 2.73
C ILE A 44 10.31 0.52 1.28
N ASN A 45 11.09 -0.52 0.98
CA ASN A 45 11.54 -0.79 -0.38
C ASN A 45 10.37 -1.08 -1.33
N MET A 46 9.31 -1.75 -0.86
CA MET A 46 8.10 -1.98 -1.67
C MET A 46 7.38 -0.67 -1.98
N LEU A 47 7.28 0.23 -1.02
CA LEU A 47 6.66 1.55 -1.18
C LEU A 47 7.45 2.45 -2.13
N GLN A 48 8.77 2.49 -2.00
CA GLN A 48 9.64 3.23 -2.91
C GLN A 48 9.49 2.72 -4.36
N ASN A 49 9.41 1.41 -4.54
CA ASN A 49 9.12 0.81 -5.85
C ASN A 49 7.74 1.22 -6.38
N ALA A 50 6.70 1.22 -5.53
CA ALA A 50 5.37 1.70 -5.89
C ALA A 50 5.39 3.14 -6.42
N TYR A 51 6.05 4.04 -5.70
CA TYR A 51 6.13 5.45 -6.11
C TYR A 51 6.94 5.65 -7.38
N SER A 52 8.01 4.88 -7.56
CA SER A 52 8.77 4.90 -8.82
C SER A 52 7.91 4.49 -10.03
N ASN A 53 6.89 3.64 -9.79
CA ASN A 53 5.89 3.24 -10.79
C ASN A 53 4.75 4.25 -10.98
N GLY A 54 4.70 5.30 -10.18
CA GLY A 54 3.58 6.23 -10.14
C GLY A 54 2.34 5.68 -9.42
N VAL A 55 2.47 4.58 -8.67
CA VAL A 55 1.39 4.04 -7.83
C VAL A 55 1.40 4.76 -6.48
N GLY A 56 0.22 5.16 -5.99
CA GLY A 56 0.07 5.78 -4.67
C GLY A 56 0.60 7.21 -4.55
N THR A 57 0.87 7.93 -5.65
CA THR A 57 1.54 9.25 -5.61
C THR A 57 0.89 10.30 -4.70
N MET A 58 -0.40 10.17 -4.38
CA MET A 58 -1.10 11.06 -3.44
C MET A 58 -0.58 10.96 -1.99
N THR A 59 0.03 9.84 -1.62
CA THR A 59 0.51 9.60 -0.25
C THR A 59 2.04 9.68 -0.14
N LYS A 60 2.72 10.04 -1.25
CA LYS A 60 4.19 10.05 -1.35
C LYS A 60 4.83 11.05 -0.39
N ASP A 61 4.31 12.28 -0.32
CA ASP A 61 4.89 13.33 0.54
C ASP A 61 4.84 12.94 2.01
N LEU A 62 3.73 12.32 2.43
CA LEU A 62 3.52 11.85 3.80
C LEU A 62 4.41 10.64 4.13
N PHE A 63 4.64 9.76 3.15
CA PHE A 63 5.65 8.69 3.25
C PHE A 63 7.06 9.25 3.44
N GLU A 64 7.46 10.25 2.65
CA GLU A 64 8.79 10.85 2.75
C GLU A 64 9.00 11.54 4.11
N GLU A 65 7.97 12.24 4.62
CA GLU A 65 8.00 12.86 5.95
C GLU A 65 8.16 11.82 7.07
N LEU A 66 7.36 10.75 7.06
CA LEU A 66 7.43 9.67 8.06
C LEU A 66 8.74 8.88 7.97
N TYR A 67 9.24 8.60 6.76
CA TYR A 67 10.51 7.92 6.52
C TYR A 67 11.70 8.73 7.08
N LEU A 68 11.78 10.03 6.75
CA LEU A 68 12.83 10.90 7.27
C LEU A 68 12.80 11.01 8.79
N ASN A 69 11.62 11.02 9.40
CA ASN A 69 11.51 11.05 10.85
C ASN A 69 11.89 9.70 11.49
N SER A 70 11.61 8.57 10.83
CA SER A 70 12.10 7.25 11.27
C SER A 70 13.63 7.20 11.32
N GLU A 71 14.32 7.73 10.29
CA GLU A 71 15.78 7.81 10.29
C GLU A 71 16.32 8.67 11.45
N LYS A 72 15.70 9.84 11.71
CA LYS A 72 16.07 10.69 12.86
C LYS A 72 15.90 9.97 14.19
N MET A 73 14.81 9.21 14.34
CA MET A 73 14.52 8.45 15.55
C MET A 73 15.56 7.35 15.78
N ILE A 74 15.98 6.63 14.73
CA ILE A 74 17.06 5.63 14.80
C ILE A 74 18.38 6.29 15.20
N VAL A 75 18.72 7.44 14.60
CA VAL A 75 19.93 8.20 14.93
C VAL A 75 19.93 8.63 16.40
N LEU A 76 18.81 9.16 16.90
CA LEU A 76 18.66 9.53 18.31
C LEU A 76 18.83 8.31 19.23
N TYR A 77 18.19 7.19 18.89
CA TYR A 77 18.27 5.95 19.67
C TYR A 77 19.71 5.44 19.77
N CYS A 78 20.42 5.30 18.64
CA CYS A 78 21.81 4.87 18.64
C CYS A 78 22.71 5.85 19.41
N ALA A 79 22.52 7.16 19.22
CA ALA A 79 23.30 8.17 19.94
C ALA A 79 23.13 8.06 21.47
N ILE A 80 21.96 7.68 21.96
CA ILE A 80 21.70 7.51 23.40
C ILE A 80 22.30 6.19 23.88
N VAL A 81 21.98 5.07 23.22
CA VAL A 81 22.40 3.71 23.64
C VAL A 81 23.92 3.53 23.57
N ASP A 82 24.58 4.16 22.59
CA ASP A 82 26.03 4.08 22.43
C ASP A 82 26.79 5.12 23.27
N SER A 83 26.07 6.06 23.90
CA SER A 83 26.68 7.07 24.78
C SER A 83 26.81 6.59 26.23
N ALA A 84 27.73 7.22 26.96
CA ALA A 84 27.76 7.14 28.42
C ALA A 84 26.78 8.14 29.08
N GLU A 85 25.99 8.87 28.29
CA GLU A 85 25.07 9.88 28.79
C GLU A 85 23.81 9.22 29.37
N LYS A 86 23.29 9.79 30.45
CA LYS A 86 22.05 9.31 31.06
C LYS A 86 20.87 9.61 30.15
N VAL A 87 19.99 8.63 29.96
CA VAL A 87 18.72 8.74 29.23
C VAL A 87 17.87 9.88 29.81
N SER A 88 17.87 10.03 31.13
CA SER A 88 17.18 11.12 31.83
C SER A 88 17.58 12.52 31.34
N ASN A 89 18.83 12.72 30.89
CA ASN A 89 19.29 14.00 30.31
C ASN A 89 18.77 14.26 28.89
N LYS A 90 18.37 13.20 28.18
CA LYS A 90 17.86 13.27 26.80
C LYS A 90 16.34 13.20 26.73
N LYS A 91 15.66 13.19 27.87
CA LYS A 91 14.21 13.03 27.99
C LYS A 91 13.42 13.98 27.09
N GLU A 92 13.78 15.25 27.04
CA GLU A 92 13.09 16.24 26.20
C GLU A 92 13.25 15.95 24.70
N ASP A 93 14.44 15.53 24.28
CA ASP A 93 14.71 15.12 22.89
C ASP A 93 13.94 13.85 22.52
N ILE A 94 13.89 12.87 23.42
CA ILE A 94 13.14 11.62 23.24
C ILE A 94 11.65 11.93 23.12
N THR A 95 11.07 12.66 24.07
CA THR A 95 9.65 13.02 24.08
C THR A 95 9.28 13.75 22.80
N ARG A 96 10.04 14.78 22.41
CA ARG A 96 9.79 15.53 21.18
C ARG A 96 9.87 14.66 19.92
N CYS A 97 10.92 13.85 19.79
CA CYS A 97 11.12 13.02 18.60
C CYS A 97 10.07 11.91 18.48
N PHE A 98 9.82 11.17 19.57
CA PHE A 98 8.92 10.02 19.56
C PHE A 98 7.46 10.47 19.44
N SER A 99 7.03 11.52 20.16
CA SER A 99 5.68 12.05 20.01
C SER A 99 5.43 12.60 18.61
N HIS A 100 6.41 13.28 18.00
CA HIS A 100 6.27 13.71 16.60
C HIS A 100 6.18 12.51 15.63
N HIS A 101 6.93 11.43 15.89
CA HIS A 101 6.81 10.21 15.07
C HIS A 101 5.43 9.57 15.19
N ILE A 102 4.88 9.50 16.40
CA ILE A 102 3.52 9.02 16.65
C ILE A 102 2.48 9.90 15.94
N ASP A 103 2.62 11.24 16.02
CA ASP A 103 1.74 12.18 15.29
C ASP A 103 1.75 11.92 13.78
N LEU A 104 2.95 11.74 13.19
CA LEU A 104 3.07 11.41 11.77
C LEU A 104 2.39 10.09 11.45
N ILE A 105 2.59 9.05 12.27
CA ILE A 105 1.91 7.76 12.13
C ILE A 105 0.37 7.94 12.16
N VAL A 106 -0.16 8.72 13.10
CA VAL A 106 -1.61 8.97 13.23
C VAL A 106 -2.14 9.73 12.00
N ARG A 107 -1.50 10.85 11.64
CA ARG A 107 -1.85 11.64 10.45
C ARG A 107 -1.80 10.79 9.20
N PHE A 108 -0.83 9.89 9.12
CA PHE A 108 -0.66 8.99 8.02
C PHE A 108 -1.82 8.01 7.90
N MET A 109 -2.15 7.30 8.97
CA MET A 109 -3.24 6.32 8.95
C MET A 109 -4.61 6.98 8.72
N ASN A 110 -4.83 8.19 9.24
CA ASN A 110 -6.10 8.92 9.03
C ASN A 110 -6.29 9.45 7.60
N ASN A 111 -5.20 9.61 6.82
CA ASN A 111 -5.25 10.22 5.48
C ASN A 111 -5.02 9.20 4.35
N ASP A 112 -4.96 7.90 4.64
CA ASP A 112 -4.72 6.87 3.63
C ASP A 112 -5.97 6.50 2.80
N GLY A 113 -7.13 7.08 3.14
CA GLY A 113 -8.39 6.89 2.43
C GLY A 113 -9.07 5.54 2.68
N ASN A 114 -8.64 4.78 3.69
CA ASN A 114 -9.22 3.48 4.07
C ASN A 114 -9.68 3.46 5.54
N ASP A 115 -11.00 3.50 5.76
CA ASP A 115 -11.59 3.48 7.10
C ASP A 115 -11.21 2.25 7.95
N GLN A 116 -10.82 1.13 7.33
CA GLN A 116 -10.35 -0.05 8.08
C GLN A 116 -8.98 0.21 8.74
N ASN A 117 -8.16 1.08 8.15
CA ASN A 117 -6.85 1.42 8.68
C ASN A 117 -6.98 2.35 9.90
N ASN A 118 -8.07 3.13 10.02
CA ASN A 118 -8.38 3.93 11.21
C ASN A 118 -8.64 3.08 12.47
N TYR A 119 -9.29 1.92 12.32
CA TYR A 119 -9.52 0.98 13.42
C TYR A 119 -8.21 0.34 13.91
N ILE A 120 -7.34 0.04 12.95
CA ILE A 120 -6.03 -0.57 13.20
C ILE A 120 -5.08 0.45 13.84
N ALA A 121 -5.09 1.69 13.38
CA ALA A 121 -4.43 2.83 14.00
C ALA A 121 -4.81 2.96 15.48
N SER A 122 -6.12 2.98 15.73
CA SER A 122 -6.68 3.06 17.09
C SER A 122 -6.20 1.90 17.97
N ASN A 123 -6.20 0.67 17.44
CA ASN A 123 -5.71 -0.51 18.16
C ASN A 123 -4.20 -0.51 18.37
N ALA A 124 -3.42 -0.06 17.40
CA ALA A 124 -1.97 -0.05 17.47
C ALA A 124 -1.48 1.04 18.44
N LEU A 125 -2.14 2.21 18.45
CA LEU A 125 -1.95 3.25 19.46
C LEU A 125 -2.40 2.79 20.84
N ALA A 126 -3.57 2.16 20.95
CA ALA A 126 -4.02 1.58 22.22
C ALA A 126 -3.02 0.55 22.77
N ASN A 127 -2.44 -0.30 21.91
CA ASN A 127 -1.39 -1.24 22.33
C ASN A 127 -0.10 -0.54 22.77
N PHE A 128 0.25 0.60 22.15
CA PHE A 128 1.40 1.41 22.59
C PHE A 128 1.14 2.06 23.97
N PHE A 129 -0.08 2.50 24.24
CA PHE A 129 -0.51 3.10 25.52
C PHE A 129 -1.09 2.10 26.53
N ASN A 130 -0.84 0.79 26.40
CA ASN A 130 -1.36 -0.24 27.32
C ASN A 130 -2.89 -0.23 27.53
N ASN A 131 -3.65 0.05 26.48
CA ASN A 131 -5.12 0.17 26.45
C ASN A 131 -5.69 1.37 27.22
N GLU A 132 -4.90 2.41 27.51
CA GLU A 132 -5.47 3.69 27.92
C GLU A 132 -6.26 4.31 26.75
N SER A 133 -7.47 4.76 27.06
CA SER A 133 -8.54 5.05 26.08
C SER A 133 -8.37 6.36 25.31
N SER A 134 -7.22 7.00 25.35
CA SER A 134 -6.99 8.30 24.73
C SER A 134 -5.82 8.27 23.76
N SER A 135 -6.02 8.92 22.61
CA SER A 135 -5.13 8.93 21.45
C SER A 135 -4.53 10.32 21.20
N ASP A 136 -4.55 11.17 22.23
CA ASP A 136 -4.11 12.56 22.13
C ASP A 136 -2.57 12.67 22.30
N LEU A 137 -1.98 13.62 21.56
CA LEU A 137 -0.53 13.85 21.57
C LEU A 137 0.00 14.23 22.96
N SER A 138 -0.82 14.88 23.78
CA SER A 138 -0.50 15.22 25.18
C SER A 138 -0.24 13.97 26.03
N ASP A 139 -1.03 12.93 25.81
CA ASP A 139 -0.97 11.70 26.59
C ASP A 139 0.27 10.88 26.19
N CYS A 140 0.66 11.00 24.91
CA CYS A 140 1.93 10.46 24.41
C CYS A 140 3.12 11.06 25.16
N GLN A 141 3.12 12.39 25.31
CA GLN A 141 4.21 13.11 25.98
C GLN A 141 4.24 12.77 27.47
N GLU A 142 3.07 12.72 28.11
CA GLU A 142 2.94 12.34 29.52
C GLU A 142 3.43 10.91 29.77
N PHE A 143 3.03 9.94 28.93
CA PHE A 143 3.48 8.55 29.02
C PHE A 143 5.01 8.44 28.93
N ILE A 144 5.65 9.04 27.92
CA ILE A 144 7.12 9.03 27.76
C ILE A 144 7.78 9.70 28.97
N ASN A 145 7.20 10.82 29.41
CA ASN A 145 7.74 11.55 30.54
C ASN A 145 7.68 10.72 31.82
N ASN A 146 6.59 10.00 32.09
CA ASN A 146 6.43 9.15 33.26
C ASN A 146 7.32 7.90 33.20
N ALA A 147 7.45 7.30 32.01
CA ALA A 147 8.32 6.15 31.78
C ALA A 147 9.78 6.49 32.10
N LEU A 148 10.29 7.67 31.70
CA LEU A 148 11.69 8.06 31.87
C LEU A 148 12.00 8.87 33.14
N SER A 149 11.11 8.86 34.13
CA SER A 149 11.29 9.58 35.41
C SER A 149 11.64 8.68 36.58
N GLN A 150 12.16 7.47 36.34
CA GLN A 150 12.58 6.61 37.44
C GLN A 150 13.88 7.16 38.05
N ASP A 151 14.01 7.06 39.37
CA ASP A 151 15.26 7.41 40.08
C ASP A 151 16.43 6.48 39.69
N ASN A 152 16.11 5.32 39.12
CA ASN A 152 17.07 4.32 38.67
C ASN A 152 17.34 4.45 37.17
N GLU A 153 18.56 4.84 36.83
CA GLU A 153 18.98 5.06 35.44
C GLU A 153 19.05 3.76 34.62
N ASP A 154 19.37 2.62 35.24
CA ASP A 154 19.34 1.32 34.54
C ASP A 154 17.92 0.96 34.12
N LEU A 155 16.92 1.28 34.96
CA LEU A 155 15.50 1.11 34.63
C LEU A 155 15.07 2.08 33.52
N ASN A 156 15.48 3.35 33.57
CA ASN A 156 15.21 4.31 32.50
C ASN A 156 15.80 3.83 31.16
N SER A 157 17.00 3.25 31.17
CA SER A 157 17.64 2.70 29.97
C SER A 157 16.86 1.52 29.39
N VAL A 158 16.40 0.59 30.23
CA VAL A 158 15.58 -0.54 29.77
C VAL A 158 14.24 -0.05 29.24
N GLN A 159 13.58 0.88 29.94
CA GLN A 159 12.30 1.47 29.52
C GLN A 159 12.43 2.24 28.20
N PHE A 160 13.50 3.00 28.02
CA PHE A 160 13.79 3.66 26.75
C PHE A 160 13.92 2.67 25.59
N LYS A 161 14.70 1.59 25.79
CA LYS A 161 14.85 0.54 24.77
C LYS A 161 13.52 -0.18 24.49
N MET A 162 12.72 -0.46 25.51
CA MET A 162 11.38 -1.03 25.36
C MET A 162 10.45 -0.11 24.55
N MET A 163 10.39 1.19 24.88
CA MET A 163 9.57 2.15 24.14
C MET A 163 10.00 2.25 22.68
N PHE A 164 11.32 2.27 22.41
CA PHE A 164 11.81 2.29 21.03
C PHE A 164 11.40 1.00 20.29
N ALA A 165 11.52 -0.18 20.90
CA ALA A 165 11.06 -1.43 20.30
C ALA A 165 9.55 -1.41 20.00
N GLN A 166 8.73 -0.94 20.94
CA GLN A 166 7.28 -0.78 20.75
C GLN A 166 6.97 0.20 19.62
N LEU A 167 7.69 1.31 19.53
CA LEU A 167 7.51 2.31 18.49
C LEU A 167 7.93 1.77 17.11
N LYS A 168 9.02 1.01 17.02
CA LYS A 168 9.41 0.30 15.80
C LYS A 168 8.35 -0.72 15.38
N ASN A 169 7.73 -1.42 16.32
CA ASN A 169 6.64 -2.35 16.02
C ASN A 169 5.40 -1.63 15.47
N LEU A 170 5.01 -0.51 16.08
CA LEU A 170 3.94 0.36 15.57
C LEU A 170 4.28 0.85 14.16
N GLU A 171 5.50 1.32 13.95
CA GLU A 171 5.97 1.79 12.65
C GLU A 171 5.94 0.67 11.58
N TYR A 172 6.41 -0.54 11.92
CA TYR A 172 6.30 -1.70 11.03
C TYR A 172 4.86 -1.97 10.62
N GLN A 173 3.93 -1.95 11.58
CA GLN A 173 2.50 -2.12 11.28
C GLN A 173 2.03 -1.03 10.32
N THR A 174 2.33 0.24 10.57
CA THR A 174 1.98 1.36 9.69
C THR A 174 2.51 1.15 8.26
N TRP A 175 3.79 0.80 8.10
CA TRP A 175 4.36 0.54 6.77
C TRP A 175 3.73 -0.67 6.08
N HIS A 176 3.44 -1.72 6.84
CA HIS A 176 2.78 -2.91 6.33
C HIS A 176 1.37 -2.57 5.84
N TYR A 177 0.55 -1.89 6.65
CA TYR A 177 -0.80 -1.48 6.24
C TYR A 177 -0.82 -0.55 5.05
N PHE A 178 0.19 0.30 4.96
CA PHE A 178 0.32 1.16 3.80
C PHE A 178 0.69 0.39 2.54
N ASN A 179 1.57 -0.60 2.64
CA ASN A 179 1.81 -1.52 1.55
C ASN A 179 0.54 -2.27 1.16
N LEU A 180 -0.28 -2.69 2.11
CA LEU A 180 -1.58 -3.29 1.84
C LEU A 180 -2.52 -2.32 1.10
N ALA A 181 -2.54 -1.04 1.48
CA ALA A 181 -3.36 -0.03 0.82
C ALA A 181 -2.86 0.28 -0.61
N ILE A 182 -1.55 0.50 -0.78
CA ILE A 182 -0.92 0.86 -2.06
C ILE A 182 -0.82 -0.31 -3.03
N SER A 183 -0.47 -1.49 -2.52
CA SER A 183 -0.53 -2.70 -3.34
C SER A 183 -1.96 -3.00 -3.71
N GLY A 184 -2.92 -2.59 -2.85
CA GLY A 184 -4.07 -3.41 -2.58
C GLY A 184 -3.58 -4.81 -2.20
N GLU A 185 -3.90 -5.38 -1.04
CA GLU A 185 -4.08 -6.84 -1.08
C GLU A 185 -5.20 -7.09 -2.10
N GLY A 186 -4.80 -7.29 -3.37
CA GLY A 186 -5.36 -6.44 -4.44
C GLY A 186 -4.72 -6.57 -5.84
N ALA A 187 -3.86 -7.57 -6.06
CA ALA A 187 -4.19 -8.48 -7.16
C ALA A 187 -5.46 -9.30 -6.84
N MET A 188 -6.06 -9.11 -5.65
CA MET A 188 -7.47 -9.35 -5.41
C MET A 188 -8.30 -8.30 -6.13
N MET A 189 -9.15 -8.80 -6.98
CA MET A 189 -10.27 -8.10 -7.56
C MET A 189 -11.16 -7.61 -6.41
N ASN A 190 -10.98 -6.36 -5.96
CA ASN A 190 -11.73 -5.80 -4.82
C ASN A 190 -13.13 -5.34 -5.22
N GLU A 191 -13.38 -5.30 -6.52
CA GLU A 191 -14.70 -5.12 -7.12
C GLU A 191 -15.01 -6.33 -7.99
N PHE A 192 -16.26 -6.80 -7.90
CA PHE A 192 -16.79 -7.87 -8.74
C PHE A 192 -18.08 -7.40 -9.39
N ARG A 193 -18.22 -7.63 -10.69
CA ARG A 193 -19.39 -7.25 -11.46
C ARG A 193 -19.76 -8.32 -12.47
N GLY A 194 -21.03 -8.71 -12.47
CA GLY A 194 -21.65 -9.36 -13.62
C GLY A 194 -21.96 -8.32 -14.70
N ILE A 195 -21.42 -8.49 -15.89
CA ILE A 195 -21.71 -7.69 -17.08
C ILE A 195 -22.41 -8.61 -18.07
N LEU A 196 -23.62 -8.25 -18.47
CA LEU A 196 -24.31 -8.91 -19.57
C LEU A 196 -23.99 -8.14 -20.86
N GLY A 197 -23.25 -8.78 -21.76
CA GLY A 197 -22.99 -8.26 -23.10
C GLY A 197 -23.88 -8.96 -24.11
N PHE A 198 -24.72 -8.22 -24.83
CA PHE A 198 -25.47 -8.77 -25.96
C PHE A 198 -24.64 -8.65 -27.24
N ASP A 199 -24.76 -9.64 -28.11
CA ASP A 199 -24.08 -9.61 -29.42
C ASP A 199 -24.69 -8.52 -30.32
N GLU A 200 -26.01 -8.34 -30.22
CA GLU A 200 -26.77 -7.27 -30.89
C GLU A 200 -27.67 -6.55 -29.89
N GLN A 201 -27.70 -5.22 -29.96
CA GLN A 201 -28.56 -4.40 -29.08
C GLN A 201 -29.99 -4.23 -29.62
N THR A 202 -30.25 -4.64 -30.86
CA THR A 202 -31.57 -4.58 -31.49
C THR A 202 -31.85 -5.93 -32.13
N ILE A 203 -32.97 -6.55 -31.76
CA ILE A 203 -33.31 -7.92 -32.14
C ILE A 203 -34.76 -7.89 -32.64
N LEU A 204 -35.00 -8.44 -33.83
CA LEU A 204 -36.35 -8.44 -34.40
C LEU A 204 -37.20 -9.57 -33.79
N ALA A 205 -38.52 -9.43 -33.90
CA ALA A 205 -39.44 -10.46 -33.43
C ALA A 205 -39.20 -11.77 -34.20
N GLY A 206 -38.91 -12.85 -33.47
CA GLY A 206 -38.59 -14.16 -34.03
C GLY A 206 -37.10 -14.48 -34.10
N ASP A 207 -36.22 -13.50 -33.87
CA ASP A 207 -34.78 -13.72 -33.81
C ASP A 207 -34.33 -14.26 -32.45
N THR A 208 -33.16 -14.90 -32.44
CA THR A 208 -32.55 -15.45 -31.22
C THR A 208 -31.69 -14.40 -30.53
N ILE A 209 -31.96 -14.17 -29.24
CA ILE A 209 -31.08 -13.36 -28.39
C ILE A 209 -29.82 -14.13 -28.07
N LYS A 210 -28.67 -13.59 -28.49
CA LYS A 210 -27.35 -14.09 -28.09
C LYS A 210 -26.66 -13.06 -27.20
N GLY A 211 -26.10 -13.55 -26.11
CA GLY A 211 -25.36 -12.71 -25.17
C GLY A 211 -24.41 -13.55 -24.33
N THR A 212 -23.41 -12.87 -23.79
CA THR A 212 -22.38 -13.43 -22.93
C THR A 212 -22.47 -12.76 -21.56
N ILE A 213 -22.43 -13.57 -20.50
CA ILE A 213 -22.27 -13.08 -19.14
C ILE A 213 -20.77 -13.07 -18.84
N PHE A 214 -20.23 -11.88 -18.58
CA PHE A 214 -18.87 -11.69 -18.11
C PHE A 214 -18.92 -11.45 -16.61
N CYS A 215 -18.10 -12.18 -15.86
CA CYS A 215 -17.79 -11.82 -14.50
C CYS A 215 -16.48 -11.06 -14.55
N ASP A 216 -16.56 -9.74 -14.42
CA ASP A 216 -15.40 -8.87 -14.41
C ASP A 216 -15.06 -8.52 -12.97
N ALA A 217 -13.81 -8.72 -12.65
CA ALA A 217 -13.32 -8.62 -11.30
C ALA A 217 -12.03 -7.79 -11.44
N TYR A 218 -12.01 -6.63 -10.79
CA TYR A 218 -11.01 -5.59 -11.06
C TYR A 218 -10.58 -4.86 -9.79
N GLY A 219 -9.37 -4.32 -9.81
CA GLY A 219 -8.86 -3.44 -8.77
C GLY A 219 -9.25 -1.99 -9.06
N LYS A 220 -10.12 -1.39 -8.23
CA LYS A 220 -10.59 -0.01 -8.41
C LYS A 220 -9.45 1.03 -8.45
N ASN A 221 -8.32 0.72 -7.81
CA ASN A 221 -7.19 1.63 -7.65
C ASN A 221 -6.05 1.37 -8.66
N ASN A 222 -6.22 0.42 -9.59
CA ASN A 222 -5.20 0.13 -10.58
C ASN A 222 -5.08 1.28 -11.58
N ILE A 223 -3.85 1.74 -11.78
CA ILE A 223 -3.54 2.70 -12.84
C ILE A 223 -3.42 1.91 -14.14
N MET A 224 -4.38 2.12 -15.03
CA MET A 224 -4.45 1.46 -16.32
C MET A 224 -4.32 2.46 -17.45
N LYS A 225 -3.53 2.12 -18.47
CA LYS A 225 -3.47 2.86 -19.73
C LYS A 225 -3.70 1.92 -20.90
N TYR A 226 -4.42 2.40 -21.90
CA TYR A 226 -4.66 1.65 -23.13
C TYR A 226 -3.83 2.28 -24.25
N TYR A 227 -3.09 1.45 -24.96
CA TYR A 227 -2.36 1.83 -26.16
C TYR A 227 -3.00 1.14 -27.35
N ILE A 228 -3.71 1.90 -28.19
CA ILE A 228 -4.42 1.40 -29.37
C ILE A 228 -3.50 1.51 -30.58
N GLY A 229 -3.22 0.38 -31.23
CA GLY A 229 -2.29 0.29 -32.36
C GLY A 229 -1.89 -1.16 -32.64
N THR A 230 -1.05 -1.36 -33.66
CA THR A 230 -0.63 -2.72 -34.08
C THR A 230 0.27 -3.37 -33.03
N ILE A 231 -0.19 -4.47 -32.43
CA ILE A 231 0.54 -5.15 -31.35
C ILE A 231 1.86 -5.74 -31.84
N ASP A 232 2.94 -5.51 -31.09
CA ASP A 232 4.24 -6.14 -31.29
C ASP A 232 4.23 -7.57 -30.70
N TRP A 233 3.67 -8.52 -31.46
CA TRP A 233 3.55 -9.91 -31.03
C TRP A 233 4.89 -10.62 -30.82
N GLU A 234 5.99 -10.10 -31.39
CA GLU A 234 7.34 -10.64 -31.16
C GLU A 234 7.78 -10.36 -29.73
N MET A 235 7.54 -9.14 -29.21
CA MET A 235 7.82 -8.81 -27.80
C MET A 235 7.06 -9.70 -26.81
N PHE A 236 5.88 -10.19 -27.17
CA PHE A 236 5.11 -11.10 -26.31
C PHE A 236 5.61 -12.54 -26.33
N GLU A 237 6.44 -12.96 -27.28
CA GLU A 237 6.95 -14.35 -27.39
C GLU A 237 5.84 -15.43 -27.27
N LYS A 238 4.63 -15.16 -27.78
CA LYS A 238 3.43 -16.02 -27.63
C LYS A 238 2.89 -16.18 -26.19
N LYS A 239 3.36 -15.37 -25.23
CA LYS A 239 2.80 -15.29 -23.88
C LYS A 239 1.54 -14.45 -23.86
N LYS A 240 0.67 -14.70 -22.87
CA LYS A 240 -0.57 -13.94 -22.67
C LYS A 240 -0.33 -12.53 -22.13
N ASN A 241 0.83 -12.29 -21.54
CA ASN A 241 1.27 -11.00 -21.02
C ASN A 241 2.80 -10.94 -21.00
N ILE A 242 3.33 -9.74 -20.88
CA ILE A 242 4.72 -9.52 -20.50
C ILE A 242 4.77 -8.71 -19.21
N CYS A 243 5.79 -8.97 -18.41
CA CYS A 243 5.97 -8.41 -17.09
C CYS A 243 7.38 -7.85 -17.01
N PHE A 244 7.48 -6.59 -16.58
CA PHE A 244 8.73 -5.90 -16.34
C PHE A 244 8.88 -5.54 -14.88
N LYS A 245 10.12 -5.29 -14.49
CA LYS A 245 10.43 -4.86 -13.13
C LYS A 245 9.81 -3.48 -12.85
N PRO A 246 9.50 -3.18 -11.59
CA PRO A 246 9.04 -1.86 -11.21
C PRO A 246 10.11 -0.80 -11.54
N GLY A 247 9.69 0.36 -12.03
CA GLY A 247 10.49 1.53 -12.37
C GLY A 247 11.20 1.45 -13.72
N GLU A 248 11.11 0.31 -14.41
CA GLU A 248 11.79 0.10 -15.68
C GLU A 248 11.16 0.96 -16.79
N LYS A 249 12.00 1.68 -17.55
CA LYS A 249 11.55 2.37 -18.77
C LYS A 249 11.35 1.33 -19.87
N THR A 250 10.12 0.85 -19.98
CA THR A 250 9.73 -0.20 -20.91
C THR A 250 9.28 0.40 -22.24
N LYS A 251 9.65 -0.25 -23.36
CA LYS A 251 9.07 0.05 -24.66
C LYS A 251 7.63 -0.49 -24.67
N ILE A 252 6.68 0.35 -25.03
CA ILE A 252 5.28 -0.06 -25.21
C ILE A 252 5.23 -1.10 -26.35
N PRO A 253 4.58 -2.28 -26.17
CA PRO A 253 4.55 -3.36 -27.16
C PRO A 253 3.62 -3.09 -28.35
N ILE A 254 3.81 -1.95 -29.01
CA ILE A 254 3.07 -1.51 -30.20
C ILE A 254 4.08 -1.16 -31.29
N ILE A 255 3.79 -1.58 -32.52
CA ILE A 255 4.53 -1.26 -33.74
C ILE A 255 3.98 0.05 -34.31
N GLY A 256 4.85 1.03 -34.51
CA GLY A 256 4.49 2.30 -35.17
C GLY A 256 3.73 3.26 -34.25
N GLU A 257 2.84 4.06 -34.86
CA GLU A 257 2.04 5.06 -34.15
C GLU A 257 0.91 4.40 -33.36
N TYR A 258 0.60 4.97 -32.19
CA TYR A 258 -0.45 4.50 -31.32
C TYR A 258 -1.18 5.65 -30.65
N GLN A 259 -2.44 5.40 -30.28
CA GLN A 259 -3.23 6.30 -29.46
C GLN A 259 -3.15 5.86 -28.00
N THR A 260 -2.81 6.78 -27.10
CA THR A 260 -2.92 6.57 -25.66
C THR A 260 -4.30 6.99 -25.19
N ILE A 261 -4.95 6.12 -24.43
CA ILE A 261 -6.23 6.38 -23.77
C ILE A 261 -6.03 6.17 -22.27
N GLU A 262 -6.33 7.21 -21.51
CA GLU A 262 -6.50 7.15 -20.06
C GLU A 262 -8.00 6.99 -19.79
N PRO A 263 -8.46 5.78 -19.42
CA PRO A 263 -9.89 5.50 -19.32
C PRO A 263 -10.50 6.28 -18.13
N GLU A 264 -11.55 7.04 -18.38
CA GLU A 264 -12.18 7.91 -17.38
C GLU A 264 -12.95 7.13 -16.29
N PHE A 265 -13.21 5.82 -16.49
CA PHE A 265 -13.86 4.98 -15.49
C PHE A 265 -13.67 3.48 -15.78
N ARG A 266 -13.13 2.69 -14.83
CA ARG A 266 -13.12 1.21 -14.86
C ARG A 266 -12.60 0.58 -16.17
N GLY A 267 -11.60 1.19 -16.82
CA GLY A 267 -11.05 0.69 -18.07
C GLY A 267 -11.97 0.84 -19.29
N GLN A 268 -13.08 1.59 -19.17
CA GLN A 268 -13.97 1.86 -20.31
C GLN A 268 -13.41 2.99 -21.16
N PHE A 269 -13.51 2.81 -22.47
CA PHE A 269 -13.23 3.84 -23.45
C PHE A 269 -14.19 3.73 -24.62
N PHE A 270 -14.40 4.84 -25.31
CA PHE A 270 -15.24 4.91 -26.50
C PHE A 270 -14.36 4.87 -27.75
N HIS A 271 -14.78 4.08 -28.73
CA HIS A 271 -14.18 4.05 -30.05
C HIS A 271 -15.26 4.34 -31.09
N CYS A 272 -15.06 5.39 -31.87
CA CYS A 272 -15.94 5.71 -32.97
C CYS A 272 -15.52 4.91 -34.21
N PRO A 273 -16.40 4.04 -34.76
CA PRO A 273 -16.10 3.30 -35.97
C PRO A 273 -15.87 4.22 -37.16
N SER A 274 -15.01 3.79 -38.08
CA SER A 274 -14.59 4.61 -39.22
C SER A 274 -15.38 4.33 -40.49
N LYS A 275 -15.98 3.13 -40.62
CA LYS A 275 -16.69 2.69 -41.83
C LYS A 275 -17.75 1.63 -41.53
N ILE A 276 -18.64 1.39 -42.49
CA ILE A 276 -19.60 0.27 -42.44
C ILE A 276 -18.85 -1.04 -42.75
N GLY A 277 -19.19 -2.11 -42.03
CA GLY A 277 -18.62 -3.45 -42.22
C GLY A 277 -17.92 -3.98 -40.97
N PHE A 278 -17.09 -5.01 -41.13
CA PHE A 278 -16.29 -5.55 -40.05
C PHE A 278 -15.09 -4.63 -39.76
N GLU A 279 -14.96 -4.25 -38.49
CA GLU A 279 -13.82 -3.51 -37.96
C GLU A 279 -13.21 -4.27 -36.77
N SER A 280 -11.94 -3.99 -36.49
CA SER A 280 -11.26 -4.56 -35.33
C SER A 280 -10.47 -3.48 -34.63
N ILE A 281 -10.53 -3.51 -33.30
CA ILE A 281 -9.66 -2.72 -32.44
C ILE A 281 -8.66 -3.67 -31.76
N GLU A 282 -7.39 -3.30 -31.80
CA GLU A 282 -6.32 -4.01 -31.11
C GLU A 282 -5.41 -3.03 -30.40
N GLY A 283 -4.75 -3.53 -29.37
CA GLY A 283 -3.87 -2.74 -28.55
C GLY A 283 -3.36 -3.51 -27.34
N VAL A 284 -2.76 -2.77 -26.43
CA VAL A 284 -2.17 -3.31 -25.20
C VAL A 284 -2.66 -2.50 -24.01
N ILE A 285 -3.04 -3.21 -22.95
CA ILE A 285 -3.37 -2.63 -21.64
C ILE A 285 -2.10 -2.64 -20.79
N GLU A 286 -1.66 -1.49 -20.33
CA GLU A 286 -0.65 -1.35 -19.29
C GLU A 286 -1.32 -1.31 -17.93
N VAL A 287 -0.86 -2.17 -17.03
CA VAL A 287 -1.29 -2.20 -15.62
C VAL A 287 -0.05 -2.04 -14.76
N LYS A 288 0.01 -0.97 -13.97
CA LYS A 288 1.11 -0.76 -13.03
C LYS A 288 0.71 -1.19 -11.62
N SER A 289 1.57 -1.97 -10.97
CA SER A 289 1.48 -2.30 -9.55
C SER A 289 2.82 -1.99 -8.87
N PRO A 290 2.90 -2.04 -7.53
CA PRO A 290 4.18 -1.88 -6.84
C PRO A 290 5.24 -2.92 -7.20
N GLN A 291 4.81 -4.10 -7.63
CA GLN A 291 5.68 -5.24 -7.88
C GLN A 291 6.09 -5.38 -9.35
N ALA A 292 5.33 -4.81 -10.28
CA ALA A 292 5.57 -5.00 -11.70
C ALA A 292 4.81 -4.00 -12.59
N ILE A 293 5.24 -3.93 -13.85
CA ILE A 293 4.50 -3.33 -14.95
C ILE A 293 4.06 -4.47 -15.87
N PHE A 294 2.76 -4.65 -16.04
CA PHE A 294 2.18 -5.65 -16.93
C PHE A 294 1.69 -5.03 -18.22
N TYR A 295 1.95 -5.69 -19.33
CA TYR A 295 1.30 -5.43 -20.60
C TYR A 295 0.45 -6.63 -21.00
N VAL A 296 -0.83 -6.39 -21.28
CA VAL A 296 -1.81 -7.43 -21.68
C VAL A 296 -2.35 -7.07 -23.07
N PRO A 297 -2.11 -7.88 -24.10
CA PRO A 297 -2.60 -7.61 -25.45
C PRO A 297 -4.10 -7.91 -25.52
N PHE A 298 -4.84 -7.12 -26.31
CA PHE A 298 -6.24 -7.38 -26.59
C PHE A 298 -6.56 -7.13 -28.06
N LYS A 299 -7.53 -7.88 -28.59
CA LYS A 299 -8.08 -7.70 -29.91
C LYS A 299 -9.57 -7.99 -29.88
N LYS A 300 -10.38 -7.04 -30.33
CA LYS A 300 -11.83 -7.18 -30.41
C LYS A 300 -12.28 -6.83 -31.83
N THR A 301 -13.09 -7.72 -32.40
CA THR A 301 -13.73 -7.52 -33.71
C THR A 301 -15.18 -7.16 -33.47
N PHE A 302 -15.71 -6.22 -34.24
CA PHE A 302 -17.10 -5.76 -34.16
C PHE A 302 -17.62 -5.42 -35.57
N GLN A 303 -18.94 -5.45 -35.73
CA GLN A 303 -19.59 -5.14 -37.00
C GLN A 303 -20.33 -3.81 -36.90
N VAL A 304 -20.11 -2.95 -37.89
CA VAL A 304 -20.72 -1.62 -37.99
C VAL A 304 -21.79 -1.69 -39.06
N HIS A 305 -23.04 -1.50 -38.65
CA HIS A 305 -24.19 -1.52 -39.53
C HIS A 305 -24.60 -0.09 -39.89
N LYS A 306 -25.14 0.09 -41.11
CA LYS A 306 -25.84 1.31 -41.45
C LYS A 306 -27.15 1.35 -40.66
N LYS A 307 -27.42 2.45 -39.94
CA LYS A 307 -28.71 2.62 -39.25
C LYS A 307 -29.84 2.54 -40.29
N VAL A 308 -30.75 1.59 -40.11
CA VAL A 308 -31.99 1.53 -40.90
C VAL A 308 -32.92 2.63 -40.37
N PRO A 309 -33.46 3.52 -41.22
CA PRO A 309 -34.39 4.55 -40.78
C PRO A 309 -35.61 3.92 -40.10
N GLU A 310 -36.02 4.47 -38.96
CA GLU A 310 -37.13 3.97 -38.12
C GLU A 310 -38.50 3.91 -38.85
N TYR A 311 -38.61 4.52 -40.04
CA TYR A 311 -39.81 4.54 -40.89
C TYR A 311 -40.18 3.20 -41.53
N PHE A 312 -39.35 2.15 -41.40
CA PHE A 312 -39.63 0.81 -41.93
C PHE A 312 -40.10 -0.20 -40.87
N LEU A 313 -40.35 0.23 -39.63
CA LEU A 313 -40.73 -0.65 -38.51
C LEU A 313 -42.23 -0.56 -38.14
N SER A 314 -43.06 0.06 -38.98
CA SER A 314 -44.52 0.09 -38.79
C SER A 314 -45.25 -0.47 -40.01
N GLU A 315 -45.30 -1.80 -40.11
CA GLU A 315 -46.42 -2.57 -40.69
C GLU A 315 -46.63 -3.84 -39.88
#